data_AF-A0A1F9FCM6-F1
#
_entry.id   AF-A0A1F9FCM6-F1
#
_cell.length_a   1.000
_cell.length_b   1.000
_cell.length_c   1.000
_cell.angle_alpha   90.00
_cell.angle_beta   90.00
_cell.angle_gamma   90.00
#
_symmetry.space_group_name_H-M   'P 1'
#
loop_
_entity.id
_entity.type
_entity.pdbx_description
1 polymer ?
#
loop_
_entity_poly.entity_id
_entity_poly.type
_entity_poly.pdbx_seq_one_letter_code
_entity_poly.pdbx_strand_id
1 'polypeptide(L)'
;MPKKAGDVRPLDFDRAAQLLETHWQTVVTEANGKPELEYVADAALREAIRVSVGHKQVAYRFCLPVQILGKLTDPNLDALRLQKKKGDRNDVTGWDARSLASKVVAPFNQRQENILGTSSDPYVGNPMRIPRMARDDKSKKDVTGWNTLVDVLEQVESRGEAAFTEAVFRQVLLEMFRRQKSLRFVYPVPPRISLESSLSLARHFLEEKSGGDRGLALCGALFDAIGIHFRLYAKVERARINASDEATGQAADLECVSDAGRVVLAVEVKERTLTLTDVEGTLRKCRQRKIKDIFFATPGVRGDEKAALEERITQAFAGGQNLYVFDFFDFSRSVLALGGEPIRITFVQKVGEHLDLWNTQPAHRQAWKKLLESL
;
A
#
# COMPACT_ATOMS: atom_id res chain seq x y z
N MET A 1 -40.66 35.89 3.30
CA MET A 1 -39.89 35.65 2.07
C MET A 1 -39.84 34.15 1.80
N PRO A 2 -40.32 33.65 0.65
CA PRO A 2 -40.32 32.22 0.36
C PRO A 2 -38.89 31.73 0.08
N LYS A 3 -38.52 30.57 0.64
CA LYS A 3 -37.22 29.93 0.38
C LYS A 3 -37.10 29.63 -1.12
N LYS A 4 -36.02 30.09 -1.75
CA LYS A 4 -35.67 29.73 -3.14
C LYS A 4 -35.54 28.21 -3.23
N ALA A 5 -36.43 27.56 -3.97
CA ALA A 5 -36.30 26.19 -4.41
C ALA A 5 -35.18 26.14 -5.48
N GLY A 6 -34.06 25.49 -5.16
CA GLY A 6 -32.96 25.33 -6.13
C GLY A 6 -31.58 25.02 -5.55
N ASP A 7 -31.34 25.12 -4.25
CA ASP A 7 -30.05 24.71 -3.66
C ASP A 7 -30.06 23.20 -3.34
N VAL A 8 -29.61 22.40 -4.32
CA VAL A 8 -29.13 21.04 -4.05
C VAL A 8 -27.90 21.19 -3.17
N ARG A 9 -28.06 21.05 -1.84
CA ARG A 9 -26.95 21.19 -0.91
C ARG A 9 -25.85 20.19 -1.32
N PRO A 10 -24.58 20.64 -1.42
CA PRO A 10 -23.48 19.71 -1.58
C PRO A 10 -23.47 18.73 -0.40
N LEU A 11 -23.01 17.50 -0.64
CA LEU A 11 -22.87 16.50 0.42
C LEU A 11 -21.97 17.05 1.52
N ASP A 12 -22.41 16.92 2.76
CA ASP A 12 -21.67 17.39 3.94
C ASP A 12 -20.52 16.41 4.26
N PHE A 13 -19.32 16.74 3.81
CA PHE A 13 -18.14 15.90 4.01
C PHE A 13 -17.66 15.86 5.46
N ASP A 14 -17.90 16.91 6.25
CA ASP A 14 -17.51 16.93 7.65
C ASP A 14 -18.40 15.96 8.44
N ARG A 15 -19.71 15.99 8.18
CA ARG A 15 -20.64 15.01 8.73
C ARG A 15 -20.29 13.58 8.29
N ALA A 16 -19.98 13.36 7.01
CA ALA A 16 -19.60 12.04 6.52
C ALA A 16 -18.31 11.52 7.21
N ALA A 17 -17.31 12.37 7.39
CA ALA A 17 -16.09 12.02 8.10
C ALA A 17 -16.36 11.68 9.58
N GLN A 18 -17.23 12.45 10.24
CA GLN A 18 -17.62 12.19 11.63
C GLN A 18 -18.37 10.85 11.77
N LEU A 19 -19.32 10.56 10.87
CA LEU A 19 -20.05 9.29 10.84
C LEU A 19 -19.10 8.10 10.64
N LEU A 20 -18.20 8.19 9.67
CA LEU A 20 -17.21 7.16 9.38
C LEU A 20 -16.34 6.87 10.62
N GLU A 21 -15.80 7.90 11.26
CA GLU A 21 -14.96 7.73 12.44
C GLU A 21 -15.75 7.15 13.63
N THR A 22 -16.97 7.65 13.87
CA THR A 22 -17.83 7.19 14.98
C THR A 22 -18.18 5.71 14.83
N HIS A 23 -18.62 5.28 13.64
CA HIS A 23 -18.93 3.87 13.40
C HIS A 23 -17.68 3.01 13.41
N TRP A 24 -16.54 3.50 12.90
CA TRP A 24 -15.28 2.77 12.96
C TRP A 24 -14.85 2.49 14.41
N GLN A 25 -14.86 3.50 15.28
CA GLN A 25 -14.49 3.33 16.69
C GLN A 25 -15.43 2.36 17.41
N THR A 26 -16.73 2.42 17.09
CA THR A 26 -17.73 1.47 17.61
C THR A 26 -17.39 0.03 17.20
N VAL A 27 -17.16 -0.19 15.90
CA VAL A 27 -16.82 -1.51 15.35
C VAL A 27 -15.53 -2.06 15.95
N VAL A 28 -14.47 -1.25 16.01
CA VAL A 28 -13.18 -1.66 16.59
C VAL A 28 -13.34 -2.05 18.06
N THR A 29 -14.09 -1.27 18.83
CA THR A 29 -14.33 -1.51 20.26
C THR A 29 -15.11 -2.81 20.48
N GLU A 30 -16.20 -3.02 19.74
CA GLU A 30 -17.05 -4.19 19.88
C GLU A 30 -16.37 -5.48 19.37
N ALA A 31 -15.64 -5.40 18.26
CA ALA A 31 -15.02 -6.57 17.63
C ALA A 31 -13.81 -7.11 18.41
N ASN A 32 -13.06 -6.27 19.13
CA ASN A 32 -11.89 -6.71 19.90
C ASN A 32 -12.22 -7.74 21.00
N GLY A 33 -13.48 -7.83 21.45
CA GLY A 33 -13.94 -8.81 22.43
C GLY A 33 -14.92 -9.87 21.91
N LYS A 34 -15.29 -9.82 20.63
CA LYS A 34 -16.36 -10.65 20.05
C LYS A 34 -15.98 -11.11 18.62
N PRO A 35 -15.25 -12.22 18.47
CA PRO A 35 -14.83 -12.73 17.15
C PRO A 35 -16.00 -13.00 16.20
N GLU A 36 -17.10 -13.52 16.75
CA GLU A 36 -18.35 -13.86 16.06
C GLU A 36 -19.31 -12.68 15.90
N LEU A 37 -18.86 -11.45 16.15
CA LEU A 37 -19.70 -10.25 15.99
C LEU A 37 -20.21 -10.16 14.54
N GLU A 38 -21.49 -9.86 14.39
CA GLU A 38 -22.10 -9.57 13.11
C GLU A 38 -23.17 -8.49 13.30
N TYR A 39 -23.23 -7.52 12.39
CA TYR A 39 -24.25 -6.47 12.40
C TYR A 39 -25.43 -6.80 11.49
N VAL A 40 -25.23 -7.68 10.52
CA VAL A 40 -26.25 -8.14 9.56
C VAL A 40 -26.58 -9.60 9.80
N ALA A 41 -27.85 -9.90 10.05
CA ALA A 41 -28.30 -11.28 10.30
C ALA A 41 -28.21 -12.19 9.05
N ASP A 42 -28.44 -11.62 7.86
CA ASP A 42 -28.41 -12.34 6.59
C ASP A 42 -26.97 -12.76 6.23
N ALA A 43 -26.72 -14.07 6.24
CA ALA A 43 -25.41 -14.64 5.93
C ALA A 43 -24.97 -14.42 4.47
N ALA A 44 -25.90 -14.43 3.51
CA ALA A 44 -25.57 -14.19 2.10
C ALA A 44 -25.16 -12.73 1.89
N LEU A 45 -25.85 -11.79 2.55
CA LEU A 45 -25.48 -10.38 2.53
C LEU A 45 -24.12 -10.13 3.20
N ARG A 46 -23.85 -10.77 4.34
CA ARG A 46 -22.53 -10.72 4.98
C ARG A 46 -21.42 -11.21 4.06
N GLU A 47 -21.64 -12.34 3.39
CA GLU A 47 -20.67 -12.88 2.45
C GLU A 47 -20.43 -11.94 1.27
N ALA A 48 -21.49 -11.38 0.69
CA ALA A 48 -21.39 -10.38 -0.38
C ALA A 48 -20.55 -9.16 0.02
N ILE A 49 -20.73 -8.67 1.26
CA ILE A 49 -19.93 -7.58 1.82
C ILE A 49 -18.47 -7.99 1.98
N ARG A 50 -18.22 -9.17 2.58
CA ARG A 50 -16.87 -9.71 2.80
C ARG A 50 -16.08 -9.84 1.50
N VAL A 51 -16.66 -10.45 0.46
CA VAL A 51 -15.98 -10.62 -0.83
C VAL A 51 -15.79 -9.29 -1.56
N SER A 52 -16.68 -8.32 -1.36
CA SER A 52 -16.57 -6.96 -1.93
C SER A 52 -15.41 -6.17 -1.31
N VAL A 53 -15.31 -6.15 0.03
CA VAL A 53 -14.18 -5.52 0.75
C VAL A 53 -12.87 -6.28 0.48
N GLY A 54 -12.95 -7.60 0.28
CA GLY A 54 -11.83 -8.48 -0.05
C GLY A 54 -11.39 -8.47 -1.51
N HIS A 55 -12.12 -7.81 -2.40
CA HIS A 55 -12.03 -8.00 -3.85
C HIS A 55 -10.63 -7.71 -4.44
N LYS A 56 -10.23 -8.33 -5.55
CA LYS A 56 -8.89 -8.10 -6.17
C LYS A 56 -8.70 -6.67 -6.71
N GLN A 57 -9.77 -6.04 -7.22
CA GLN A 57 -9.74 -4.68 -7.76
C GLN A 57 -9.93 -3.63 -6.66
N VAL A 58 -8.98 -2.70 -6.53
CA VAL A 58 -9.02 -1.63 -5.51
C VAL A 58 -10.30 -0.81 -5.58
N ALA A 59 -10.73 -0.38 -6.77
CA ALA A 59 -11.96 0.42 -6.92
C ALA A 59 -13.22 -0.27 -6.35
N TYR A 60 -13.29 -1.61 -6.40
CA TYR A 60 -14.43 -2.37 -5.88
C TYR A 60 -14.41 -2.42 -4.35
N ARG A 61 -13.21 -2.53 -3.74
CA ARG A 61 -13.06 -2.48 -2.28
C ARG A 61 -13.57 -1.18 -1.68
N PHE A 62 -13.37 -0.06 -2.40
CA PHE A 62 -13.85 1.25 -1.99
C PHE A 62 -15.35 1.48 -2.23
N CYS A 63 -16.03 0.62 -3.00
CA CYS A 63 -17.40 0.90 -3.44
C CYS A 63 -18.39 0.96 -2.28
N LEU A 64 -18.52 -0.12 -1.51
CA LEU A 64 -19.44 -0.19 -0.38
C LEU A 64 -19.20 0.90 0.69
N PRO A 65 -17.96 1.12 1.19
CA PRO A 65 -17.74 2.16 2.21
C PRO A 65 -18.03 3.57 1.70
N VAL A 66 -17.84 3.85 0.41
CA VAL A 66 -18.19 5.15 -0.17
C VAL A 66 -19.70 5.28 -0.33
N GLN A 67 -20.35 4.34 -1.03
CA GLN A 67 -21.76 4.45 -1.39
C GLN A 67 -22.69 4.47 -0.18
N ILE A 68 -22.46 3.57 0.78
CA ILE A 68 -23.31 3.46 1.97
C ILE A 68 -23.07 4.65 2.92
N LEU A 69 -21.84 5.14 3.04
CA LEU A 69 -21.55 6.37 3.80
C LEU A 69 -22.26 7.59 3.21
N GLY A 70 -22.30 7.69 1.88
CA GLY A 70 -23.07 8.72 1.19
C GLY A 70 -24.54 8.68 1.60
N LYS A 71 -25.16 7.48 1.51
CA LYS A 71 -26.55 7.25 1.91
C LYS A 71 -26.82 7.55 3.39
N LEU A 72 -25.89 7.23 4.30
CA LEU A 72 -26.02 7.57 5.73
C LEU A 72 -25.90 9.07 5.99
N THR A 73 -25.08 9.77 5.20
CA THR A 73 -24.88 11.21 5.34
C THR A 73 -26.12 11.97 4.86
N ASP A 74 -26.70 11.54 3.74
CA ASP A 74 -27.97 12.04 3.21
C ASP A 74 -28.85 10.88 2.69
N PRO A 75 -29.92 10.52 3.44
CA PRO A 75 -30.82 9.43 3.08
C PRO A 75 -31.54 9.59 1.73
N ASN A 76 -31.59 10.80 1.16
CA ASN A 76 -32.24 11.03 -0.13
C ASN A 76 -31.39 10.59 -1.33
N LEU A 77 -30.09 10.33 -1.12
CA LEU A 77 -29.19 9.91 -2.20
C LEU A 77 -29.50 8.48 -2.64
N ASP A 78 -29.39 8.20 -3.94
CA ASP A 78 -29.46 6.82 -4.45
C ASP A 78 -28.09 6.15 -4.23
N ALA A 79 -28.06 5.07 -3.45
CA ALA A 79 -26.84 4.33 -3.14
C ALA A 79 -26.14 3.71 -4.37
N LEU A 80 -26.83 3.60 -5.51
CA LEU A 80 -26.27 3.11 -6.78
C LEU A 80 -25.74 4.24 -7.68
N ARG A 81 -25.99 5.52 -7.35
CA ARG A 81 -25.53 6.65 -8.17
C ARG A 81 -24.12 7.10 -7.79
N LEU A 82 -23.30 7.29 -8.82
CA LEU A 82 -21.91 7.74 -8.66
C LEU A 82 -21.71 9.19 -9.13
N GLN A 83 -22.60 9.69 -9.99
CA GLN A 83 -22.53 11.03 -10.55
C GLN A 83 -23.91 11.69 -10.58
N LYS A 84 -23.94 13.02 -10.45
CA LYS A 84 -25.13 13.83 -10.71
C LYS A 84 -25.54 13.70 -12.18
N LYS A 85 -26.85 13.63 -12.44
CA LYS A 85 -27.35 13.71 -13.81
C LYS A 85 -27.14 15.12 -14.34
N LYS A 86 -26.30 15.27 -15.36
CA LYS A 86 -25.99 16.57 -15.97
C LYS A 86 -27.27 17.23 -16.48
N GLY A 87 -27.54 18.46 -16.03
CA GLY A 87 -28.66 19.28 -16.51
C GLY A 87 -30.00 19.05 -15.81
N ASP A 88 -30.10 18.12 -14.86
CA ASP A 88 -31.33 17.85 -14.11
C ASP A 88 -31.29 18.54 -12.75
N ARG A 89 -31.92 19.72 -12.64
CA ARG A 89 -31.95 20.50 -11.39
C ARG A 89 -32.85 19.89 -10.30
N ASN A 90 -33.70 18.94 -10.67
CA ASN A 90 -34.63 18.27 -9.75
C ASN A 90 -34.07 16.93 -9.24
N ASP A 91 -32.90 16.51 -9.73
CA ASP A 91 -32.24 15.30 -9.28
C ASP A 91 -31.61 15.50 -7.90
N VAL A 92 -32.40 15.24 -6.86
CA VAL A 92 -31.97 15.25 -5.46
C VAL A 92 -31.29 13.94 -5.04
N THR A 93 -31.32 12.91 -5.90
CA THR A 93 -30.80 11.57 -5.63
C THR A 93 -29.37 11.38 -6.11
N GLY A 94 -28.95 12.14 -7.13
CA GLY A 94 -27.61 12.10 -7.69
C GLY A 94 -26.59 12.89 -6.88
N TRP A 95 -25.36 12.36 -6.79
CA TRP A 95 -24.29 12.97 -6.01
C TRP A 95 -22.91 12.70 -6.60
N ASP A 96 -21.89 13.40 -6.09
CA ASP A 96 -20.50 13.21 -6.49
C ASP A 96 -19.80 12.24 -5.53
N ALA A 97 -19.91 10.95 -5.84
CA ALA A 97 -19.32 9.91 -5.03
C ALA A 97 -17.78 9.91 -5.10
N ARG A 98 -17.19 10.42 -6.19
CA ARG A 98 -15.74 10.52 -6.33
C ARG A 98 -15.16 11.49 -5.32
N SER A 99 -15.79 12.66 -5.13
CA SER A 99 -15.34 13.61 -4.11
C SER A 99 -15.41 13.02 -2.70
N LEU A 100 -16.48 12.30 -2.33
CA LEU A 100 -16.54 11.64 -1.03
C LEU A 100 -15.42 10.58 -0.90
N ALA A 101 -15.19 9.81 -1.96
CA ALA A 101 -14.16 8.79 -1.98
C ALA A 101 -12.76 9.38 -1.78
N SER A 102 -12.40 10.44 -2.50
CA SER A 102 -11.05 11.03 -2.45
C SER A 102 -10.83 11.95 -1.25
N LYS A 103 -11.87 12.62 -0.74
CA LYS A 103 -11.74 13.61 0.35
C LYS A 103 -12.01 13.05 1.73
N VAL A 104 -12.76 11.96 1.85
CA VAL A 104 -13.16 11.38 3.14
C VAL A 104 -12.64 9.96 3.30
N VAL A 105 -13.07 9.04 2.42
CA VAL A 105 -12.79 7.60 2.60
C VAL A 105 -11.32 7.26 2.35
N ALA A 106 -10.69 7.82 1.31
CA ALA A 106 -9.27 7.56 1.02
C ALA A 106 -8.33 8.10 2.12
N PRO A 107 -8.47 9.33 2.63
CA PRO A 107 -7.68 9.80 3.77
C PRO A 107 -7.90 8.97 5.05
N PHE A 108 -9.13 8.56 5.33
CA PHE A 108 -9.41 7.63 6.43
C PHE A 108 -8.67 6.30 6.23
N ASN A 109 -8.81 5.68 5.06
CA ASN A 109 -8.15 4.41 4.73
C ASN A 109 -6.62 4.51 4.83
N GLN A 110 -6.02 5.65 4.46
CA GLN A 110 -4.58 5.88 4.63
C GLN A 110 -4.15 5.82 6.10
N ARG A 111 -4.96 6.37 7.03
CA ARG A 111 -4.72 6.28 8.48
C ARG A 111 -4.91 4.85 9.00
N GLN A 112 -5.83 4.10 8.39
CA GLN A 112 -6.09 2.70 8.73
C GLN A 112 -5.25 1.74 7.88
N GLU A 113 -3.93 1.96 7.79
CA GLU A 113 -2.98 1.02 7.14
C GLU A 113 -3.30 0.68 5.67
N ASN A 114 -4.07 1.52 4.98
CA ASN A 114 -4.52 1.31 3.60
C ASN A 114 -5.24 -0.04 3.39
N ILE A 115 -6.12 -0.44 4.31
CA ILE A 115 -6.94 -1.69 4.25
C ILE A 115 -7.51 -1.99 2.86
N LEU A 116 -8.05 -0.96 2.18
CA LEU A 116 -8.71 -1.06 0.89
C LEU A 116 -7.74 -0.91 -0.30
N GLY A 117 -6.48 -0.58 -0.06
CA GLY A 117 -5.46 -0.24 -1.08
C GLY A 117 -4.99 1.20 -0.97
N THR A 118 -3.97 1.58 -1.76
CA THR A 118 -3.23 2.85 -1.62
C THR A 118 -3.76 4.00 -2.49
N SER A 119 -4.86 3.82 -3.20
CA SER A 119 -5.39 4.84 -4.12
C SER A 119 -5.90 6.06 -3.36
N SER A 120 -5.40 7.25 -3.70
CA SER A 120 -5.90 8.54 -3.21
C SER A 120 -7.16 9.03 -3.94
N ASP A 121 -7.46 8.46 -5.10
CA ASP A 121 -8.65 8.77 -5.91
C ASP A 121 -9.22 7.48 -6.52
N PRO A 122 -9.86 6.63 -5.70
CA PRO A 122 -10.24 5.27 -6.09
C PRO A 122 -11.33 5.22 -7.17
N TYR A 123 -12.03 6.33 -7.41
CA TYR A 123 -13.11 6.45 -8.39
C TYR A 123 -12.69 7.14 -9.70
N VAL A 124 -11.42 7.50 -9.85
CA VAL A 124 -10.90 8.07 -11.11
C VAL A 124 -10.92 7.08 -12.28
N GLY A 125 -10.81 5.78 -11.97
CA GLY A 125 -10.69 4.72 -12.97
C GLY A 125 -12.00 4.39 -13.69
N ASN A 126 -11.88 3.83 -14.89
CA ASN A 126 -13.01 3.46 -15.76
C ASN A 126 -14.15 2.70 -15.08
N PRO A 127 -13.93 1.74 -14.15
CA PRO A 127 -15.03 0.98 -13.58
C PRO A 127 -16.06 1.86 -12.84
N MET A 128 -15.63 2.93 -12.19
CA MET A 128 -16.49 3.80 -11.37
C MET A 128 -16.90 5.09 -12.09
N ARG A 129 -16.37 5.34 -13.31
CA ARG A 129 -16.67 6.55 -14.09
C ARG A 129 -17.96 6.38 -14.92
N ILE A 130 -19.04 6.01 -14.25
CA ILE A 130 -20.38 5.86 -14.85
C ILE A 130 -21.41 6.66 -14.01
N PRO A 131 -22.59 7.01 -14.55
CA PRO A 131 -23.57 7.79 -13.79
C PRO A 131 -24.21 7.02 -12.63
N ARG A 132 -24.57 5.76 -12.88
CA ARG A 132 -25.25 4.87 -11.94
C ARG A 132 -24.81 3.44 -12.18
N MET A 133 -24.68 2.67 -11.11
CA MET A 133 -24.40 1.25 -11.17
C MET A 133 -25.63 0.49 -11.69
N ALA A 134 -25.37 -0.48 -12.57
CA ALA A 134 -26.39 -1.34 -13.15
C ALA A 134 -25.87 -2.77 -13.16
N ARG A 135 -26.77 -3.72 -12.92
CA ARG A 135 -26.46 -5.15 -13.04
C ARG A 135 -26.06 -5.49 -14.47
N ASP A 136 -25.19 -6.49 -14.62
CA ASP A 136 -24.73 -7.06 -15.90
C ASP A 136 -24.06 -6.05 -16.84
N ASP A 137 -23.43 -5.02 -16.29
CA ASP A 137 -22.66 -4.04 -17.06
C ASP A 137 -21.43 -4.71 -17.71
N LYS A 138 -21.58 -5.04 -19.00
CA LYS A 138 -20.54 -5.69 -19.81
C LYS A 138 -19.27 -4.85 -20.01
N SER A 139 -19.28 -3.56 -19.66
CA SER A 139 -18.06 -2.74 -19.65
C SER A 139 -17.10 -3.13 -18.51
N LYS A 140 -17.57 -3.90 -17.52
CA LYS A 140 -16.78 -4.32 -16.37
C LYS A 140 -15.97 -5.57 -16.69
N LYS A 141 -14.68 -5.55 -16.32
CA LYS A 141 -13.79 -6.70 -16.45
C LYS A 141 -14.21 -7.89 -15.57
N ASP A 142 -14.87 -7.61 -14.45
CA ASP A 142 -15.34 -8.60 -13.49
C ASP A 142 -16.82 -8.35 -13.19
N VAL A 143 -17.69 -8.86 -14.06
CA VAL A 143 -19.14 -8.65 -13.98
C VAL A 143 -19.72 -9.30 -12.72
N THR A 144 -19.21 -10.47 -12.31
CA THR A 144 -19.68 -11.16 -11.10
C THR A 144 -19.37 -10.35 -9.84
N GLY A 145 -18.14 -9.86 -9.69
CA GLY A 145 -17.78 -8.99 -8.57
C GLY A 145 -18.55 -7.67 -8.58
N TRP A 146 -18.82 -7.12 -9.77
CA TRP A 146 -19.65 -5.93 -9.92
C TRP A 146 -21.10 -6.16 -9.49
N ASN A 147 -21.72 -7.25 -9.95
CA ASN A 147 -23.09 -7.60 -9.57
C ASN A 147 -23.21 -7.82 -8.06
N THR A 148 -22.19 -8.40 -7.43
CA THR A 148 -22.16 -8.56 -5.96
C THR A 148 -22.22 -7.21 -5.24
N LEU A 149 -21.52 -6.18 -5.74
CA LEU A 149 -21.64 -4.83 -5.19
C LEU A 149 -23.04 -4.23 -5.40
N VAL A 150 -23.58 -4.41 -6.61
CA VAL A 150 -24.93 -3.94 -6.98
C VAL A 150 -25.98 -4.59 -6.07
N ASP A 151 -25.89 -5.90 -5.81
CA ASP A 151 -26.78 -6.66 -4.93
C ASP A 151 -26.86 -6.04 -3.52
N VAL A 152 -25.70 -5.71 -2.93
CA VAL A 152 -25.64 -5.08 -1.59
C VAL A 152 -26.32 -3.71 -1.61
N LEU A 153 -26.02 -2.88 -2.61
CA LEU A 153 -26.55 -1.52 -2.70
C LEU A 153 -28.04 -1.50 -3.04
N GLU A 154 -28.52 -2.43 -3.88
CA GLU A 154 -29.96 -2.61 -4.15
C GLU A 154 -30.73 -3.02 -2.90
N GLN A 155 -30.16 -3.86 -2.03
CA GLN A 155 -30.80 -4.19 -0.75
C GLN A 155 -30.88 -2.99 0.20
N VAL A 156 -29.83 -2.17 0.27
CA VAL A 156 -29.86 -0.93 1.05
C VAL A 156 -30.92 0.03 0.50
N GLU A 157 -30.96 0.21 -0.82
CA GLU A 157 -31.85 1.17 -1.46
C GLU A 157 -33.32 0.74 -1.42
N SER A 158 -33.60 -0.55 -1.65
CA SER A 158 -34.97 -1.08 -1.66
C SER A 158 -35.61 -1.10 -0.28
N ARG A 159 -34.85 -1.33 0.79
CA ARG A 159 -35.38 -1.27 2.17
C ARG A 159 -35.58 0.17 2.62
N GLY A 160 -34.67 1.08 2.28
CA GLY A 160 -34.79 2.50 2.62
C GLY A 160 -34.80 2.80 4.13
N GLU A 161 -34.42 1.84 4.97
CA GLU A 161 -34.42 1.96 6.43
C GLU A 161 -33.06 2.45 6.94
N ALA A 162 -33.07 3.51 7.75
CA ALA A 162 -31.84 4.08 8.31
C ALA A 162 -31.08 3.08 9.19
N ALA A 163 -31.79 2.34 10.05
CA ALA A 163 -31.18 1.34 10.93
C ALA A 163 -30.55 0.17 10.15
N PHE A 164 -31.20 -0.28 9.07
CA PHE A 164 -30.63 -1.30 8.20
C PHE A 164 -29.38 -0.78 7.46
N THR A 165 -29.45 0.44 6.91
CA THR A 165 -28.32 1.07 6.23
C THR A 165 -27.12 1.19 7.17
N GLU A 166 -27.36 1.59 8.42
CA GLU A 166 -26.33 1.67 9.46
C GLU A 166 -25.74 0.30 9.80
N ALA A 167 -26.59 -0.73 9.97
CA ALA A 167 -26.14 -2.09 10.23
C ALA A 167 -25.26 -2.63 9.09
N VAL A 168 -25.65 -2.42 7.83
CA VAL A 168 -24.85 -2.78 6.65
C VAL A 168 -23.53 -2.01 6.62
N PHE A 169 -23.54 -0.71 6.94
CA PHE A 169 -22.31 0.08 7.00
C PHE A 169 -21.36 -0.42 8.09
N ARG A 170 -21.86 -0.71 9.29
CA ARG A 170 -21.06 -1.30 10.38
C ARG A 170 -20.52 -2.68 9.97
N GLN A 171 -21.28 -3.49 9.23
CA GLN A 171 -20.79 -4.75 8.66
C GLN A 171 -19.65 -4.52 7.66
N VAL A 172 -19.75 -3.53 6.78
CA VAL A 172 -18.66 -3.16 5.84
C VAL A 172 -17.40 -2.77 6.61
N LEU A 173 -17.55 -1.95 7.65
CA LEU A 173 -16.42 -1.55 8.52
C LEU A 173 -15.86 -2.74 9.31
N LEU A 174 -16.70 -3.69 9.73
CA LEU A 174 -16.25 -4.92 10.39
C LEU A 174 -15.40 -5.77 9.46
N GLU A 175 -15.80 -5.93 8.20
CA GLU A 175 -14.99 -6.63 7.20
C GLU A 175 -13.70 -5.87 6.87
N MET A 176 -13.71 -4.54 6.90
CA MET A 176 -12.49 -3.73 6.81
C MET A 176 -11.56 -3.98 8.01
N PHE A 177 -12.09 -4.06 9.23
CA PHE A 177 -11.32 -4.35 10.43
C PHE A 177 -10.77 -5.77 10.45
N ARG A 178 -11.58 -6.77 10.10
CA ARG A 178 -11.15 -8.17 9.93
C ARG A 178 -10.04 -8.28 8.90
N ARG A 179 -10.20 -7.57 7.77
CA ARG A 179 -9.15 -7.44 6.76
C ARG A 179 -7.90 -6.81 7.36
N GLN A 180 -8.00 -5.68 8.06
CA GLN A 180 -6.85 -5.04 8.74
C GLN A 180 -6.08 -6.03 9.62
N LYS A 181 -6.79 -6.80 10.46
CA LYS A 181 -6.17 -7.82 11.31
C LYS A 181 -5.49 -8.91 10.49
N SER A 182 -6.11 -9.37 9.40
CA SER A 182 -5.49 -10.34 8.48
C SER A 182 -4.25 -9.80 7.75
N LEU A 183 -4.10 -8.48 7.68
CA LEU A 183 -2.93 -7.82 7.10
C LEU A 183 -1.77 -7.65 8.09
N ARG A 184 -1.97 -7.91 9.38
CA ARG A 184 -0.91 -7.84 10.38
C ARG A 184 -0.25 -9.21 10.52
N PHE A 185 1.05 -9.27 10.24
CA PHE A 185 1.83 -10.50 10.29
C PHE A 185 2.71 -10.48 11.54
N VAL A 186 2.62 -11.55 12.34
CA VAL A 186 3.65 -11.83 13.35
C VAL A 186 4.65 -12.75 12.69
N TYR A 187 5.89 -12.27 12.57
CA TYR A 187 7.00 -13.02 12.00
C TYR A 187 7.70 -13.79 13.13
N PRO A 188 7.71 -15.14 13.09
CA PRO A 188 8.40 -15.93 14.11
C PRO A 188 9.90 -15.87 13.86
N VAL A 189 10.56 -14.82 14.34
CA VAL A 189 12.02 -14.71 14.26
C VAL A 189 12.63 -15.75 15.23
N PRO A 190 13.47 -16.69 14.74
CA PRO A 190 14.06 -17.70 15.60
C PRO A 190 15.03 -17.05 16.60
N PRO A 191 15.25 -17.64 17.79
CA PRO A 191 16.19 -17.10 18.77
C PRO A 191 17.65 -17.15 18.28
N ARG A 192 17.92 -18.01 17.31
CA ARG A 192 19.24 -18.26 16.73
C ARG A 192 19.12 -18.52 15.24
N ILE A 193 20.11 -18.08 14.46
CA ILE A 193 20.14 -18.34 13.02
C ILE A 193 21.57 -18.41 12.47
N SER A 194 21.81 -19.41 11.61
CA SER A 194 23.08 -19.57 10.89
C SER A 194 23.18 -18.61 9.70
N LEU A 195 24.40 -18.34 9.23
CA LEU A 195 24.62 -17.54 8.02
C LEU A 195 23.92 -18.14 6.80
N GLU A 196 24.06 -19.45 6.59
CA GLU A 196 23.46 -20.13 5.44
C GLU A 196 21.94 -20.11 5.51
N SER A 197 21.35 -20.29 6.69
CA SER A 197 19.89 -20.18 6.87
C SER A 197 19.40 -18.77 6.54
N SER A 198 20.07 -17.72 7.03
CA SER A 198 19.71 -16.33 6.70
C SER A 198 19.74 -16.04 5.20
N LEU A 199 20.80 -16.49 4.51
CA LEU A 199 20.94 -16.30 3.06
C LEU A 199 19.95 -17.16 2.27
N SER A 200 19.67 -18.39 2.72
CA SER A 200 18.71 -19.29 2.08
C SER A 200 17.28 -18.75 2.16
N LEU A 201 16.89 -18.17 3.29
CA LEU A 201 15.58 -17.49 3.43
C LEU A 201 15.45 -16.35 2.42
N ALA A 202 16.46 -15.49 2.31
CA ALA A 202 16.45 -14.39 1.36
C ALA A 202 16.39 -14.90 -0.09
N ARG A 203 17.07 -16.00 -0.41
CA ARG A 203 17.03 -16.63 -1.73
C ARG A 203 15.65 -17.17 -2.07
N HIS A 204 15.07 -18.00 -1.21
CA HIS A 204 13.72 -18.54 -1.42
C HIS A 204 12.68 -17.42 -1.49
N PHE A 205 12.88 -16.34 -0.74
CA PHE A 205 11.98 -15.19 -0.80
C PHE A 205 12.00 -14.52 -2.18
N LEU A 206 13.14 -14.46 -2.86
CA LEU A 206 13.27 -13.85 -4.19
C LEU A 206 12.83 -14.76 -5.36
N GLU A 207 12.47 -16.02 -5.12
CA GLU A 207 12.04 -16.93 -6.18
C GLU A 207 10.69 -16.54 -6.79
N GLU A 208 9.80 -15.91 -6.02
CA GLU A 208 8.54 -15.38 -6.55
C GLU A 208 8.71 -13.95 -7.04
N LYS A 209 8.23 -13.68 -8.26
CA LYS A 209 8.24 -12.33 -8.84
C LYS A 209 7.39 -11.37 -8.01
N SER A 210 8.01 -10.26 -7.58
CA SER A 210 7.35 -9.18 -6.86
C SER A 210 7.42 -7.82 -7.56
N GLY A 211 8.03 -7.75 -8.75
CA GLY A 211 8.28 -6.49 -9.44
C GLY A 211 9.19 -5.54 -8.65
N GLY A 212 10.22 -6.07 -7.97
CA GLY A 212 11.16 -5.28 -7.17
C GLY A 212 10.87 -5.18 -5.67
N ASP A 213 9.64 -5.48 -5.21
CA ASP A 213 9.24 -5.22 -3.82
C ASP A 213 10.02 -6.06 -2.79
N ARG A 214 10.22 -7.36 -3.06
CA ARG A 214 10.97 -8.25 -2.19
C ARG A 214 12.47 -7.94 -2.16
N GLY A 215 13.09 -7.70 -3.32
CA GLY A 215 14.50 -7.29 -3.38
C GLY A 215 14.76 -6.00 -2.64
N LEU A 216 13.86 -5.02 -2.76
CA LEU A 216 13.98 -3.76 -2.06
C LEU A 216 13.78 -3.90 -0.54
N ALA A 217 12.85 -4.75 -0.09
CA ALA A 217 12.68 -5.05 1.34
C ALA A 217 13.92 -5.74 1.94
N LEU A 218 14.51 -6.71 1.21
CA LEU A 218 15.75 -7.38 1.63
C LEU A 218 16.93 -6.41 1.71
N CYS A 219 17.12 -5.55 0.70
CA CYS A 219 18.17 -4.53 0.72
C CYS A 219 17.95 -3.53 1.86
N GLY A 220 16.72 -3.03 2.04
CA GLY A 220 16.38 -2.13 3.13
C GLY A 220 16.70 -2.73 4.50
N ALA A 221 16.33 -3.99 4.71
CA ALA A 221 16.61 -4.71 5.95
C ALA A 221 18.10 -4.93 6.20
N LEU A 222 18.88 -5.24 5.15
CA LEU A 222 20.33 -5.39 5.26
C LEU A 222 20.98 -4.06 5.67
N PHE A 223 20.60 -2.96 5.03
CA PHE A 223 21.13 -1.65 5.38
C PHE A 223 20.65 -1.17 6.76
N ASP A 224 19.44 -1.49 7.21
CA ASP A 224 19.05 -1.23 8.61
C ASP A 224 19.93 -2.02 9.59
N ALA A 225 20.16 -3.30 9.32
CA ALA A 225 21.04 -4.13 10.15
C ALA A 225 22.46 -3.56 10.19
N ILE A 226 23.00 -3.10 9.06
CA ILE A 226 24.30 -2.42 9.00
C ILE A 226 24.30 -1.15 9.86
N GLY A 227 23.29 -0.28 9.72
CA GLY A 227 23.20 0.97 10.46
C GLY A 227 23.13 0.75 11.97
N ILE A 228 22.33 -0.22 12.41
CA ILE A 228 22.15 -0.57 13.83
C ILE A 228 23.45 -1.13 14.44
N HIS A 229 24.11 -2.06 13.75
CA HIS A 229 25.25 -2.80 14.32
C HIS A 229 26.58 -2.08 14.14
N PHE A 230 26.79 -1.39 13.02
CA PHE A 230 28.04 -0.67 12.73
C PHE A 230 27.96 0.83 13.00
N ARG A 231 26.77 1.38 13.33
CA ARG A 231 26.58 2.80 13.68
C ARG A 231 27.04 3.76 12.56
N LEU A 232 26.90 3.36 11.31
CA LEU A 232 27.32 4.16 10.15
C LEU A 232 26.33 5.28 9.80
N TYR A 233 25.06 5.10 10.16
CA TYR A 233 23.96 6.04 9.96
C TYR A 233 22.80 5.70 10.90
N ALA A 234 21.85 6.62 11.05
CA ALA A 234 20.78 6.55 12.03
C ALA A 234 19.58 5.71 11.56
N LYS A 235 19.20 5.83 10.29
CA LYS A 235 18.04 5.14 9.71
C LYS A 235 18.14 4.95 8.20
N VAL A 236 17.37 4.01 7.68
CA VAL A 236 17.14 3.84 6.23
C VAL A 236 15.74 4.34 5.87
N GLU A 237 15.67 5.21 4.86
CA GLU A 237 14.43 5.63 4.22
C GLU A 237 14.30 4.93 2.86
N ARG A 238 13.08 4.55 2.46
CA ARG A 238 12.82 3.83 1.21
C ARG A 238 11.85 4.62 0.32
N ALA A 239 12.03 4.53 -0.99
CA ALA A 239 11.10 5.05 -1.96
C ALA A 239 9.89 4.15 -2.13
N ARG A 240 8.69 4.74 -2.21
CA ARG A 240 7.49 4.00 -2.60
C ARG A 240 7.59 3.67 -4.09
N ILE A 241 7.55 2.38 -4.43
CA ILE A 241 7.68 1.84 -5.80
C ILE A 241 6.71 2.51 -6.81
N ASN A 242 5.56 3.01 -6.34
CA ASN A 242 4.50 3.59 -7.18
C ASN A 242 4.35 5.12 -7.07
N ALA A 243 5.28 5.82 -6.41
CA ALA A 243 5.28 7.28 -6.42
C ALA A 243 6.13 7.74 -7.60
N SER A 244 5.64 8.68 -8.42
CA SER A 244 6.47 9.30 -9.45
C SER A 244 7.69 9.96 -8.80
N ASP A 245 8.89 9.71 -9.32
CA ASP A 245 10.17 10.22 -8.80
C ASP A 245 10.17 11.73 -8.48
N GLU A 246 9.42 12.55 -9.23
CA GLU A 246 9.30 14.00 -8.99
C GLU A 246 8.57 14.36 -7.70
N ALA A 247 7.74 13.46 -7.16
CA ALA A 247 6.90 13.73 -5.99
C ALA A 247 7.56 13.38 -4.65
N THR A 248 8.57 12.49 -4.63
CA THR A 248 9.25 12.06 -3.40
C THR A 248 10.56 12.80 -3.14
N GLY A 249 11.22 13.32 -4.19
CA GLY A 249 12.51 14.01 -4.08
C GLY A 249 13.69 13.10 -3.69
N GLN A 250 13.48 11.78 -3.62
CA GLN A 250 14.53 10.81 -3.30
C GLN A 250 15.51 10.61 -4.46
N ALA A 251 16.77 10.37 -4.12
CA ALA A 251 17.87 10.21 -5.07
C ALA A 251 18.01 8.77 -5.58
N ALA A 252 17.59 7.78 -4.79
CA ALA A 252 17.63 6.36 -5.08
C ALA A 252 16.51 5.61 -4.34
N ASP A 253 16.38 4.30 -4.57
CA ASP A 253 15.38 3.45 -3.92
C ASP A 253 15.50 3.44 -2.38
N LEU A 254 16.72 3.53 -1.84
CA LEU A 254 16.99 3.67 -0.41
C LEU A 254 17.95 4.83 -0.13
N GLU A 255 17.72 5.54 0.98
CA GLU A 255 18.59 6.59 1.51
C GLU A 255 18.94 6.30 2.96
N CYS A 256 20.24 6.20 3.26
CA CYS A 256 20.74 6.07 4.61
C CYS A 256 21.00 7.47 5.19
N VAL A 257 20.35 7.78 6.29
CA VAL A 257 20.29 9.12 6.88
C VAL A 257 21.04 9.14 8.21
N SER A 258 21.93 10.12 8.37
CA SER A 258 22.63 10.40 9.63
C SER A 258 21.72 10.97 10.72
N ASP A 259 22.21 11.01 11.97
CA ASP A 259 21.47 11.63 13.09
C ASP A 259 21.15 13.11 12.85
N ALA A 260 21.98 13.79 12.05
CA ALA A 260 21.76 15.19 11.64
C ALA A 260 20.72 15.35 10.51
N GLY A 261 20.04 14.27 10.10
CA GLY A 261 19.03 14.30 9.04
C GLY A 261 19.60 14.41 7.61
N ARG A 262 20.91 14.26 7.44
CA ARG A 262 21.56 14.28 6.11
C ARG A 262 21.67 12.88 5.53
N VAL A 263 21.36 12.73 4.25
CA VAL A 263 21.64 11.50 3.49
C VAL A 263 23.15 11.36 3.31
N VAL A 264 23.69 10.27 3.81
CA VAL A 264 25.12 9.94 3.73
C VAL A 264 25.42 8.90 2.65
N LEU A 265 24.46 8.03 2.37
CA LEU A 265 24.59 6.95 1.41
C LEU A 265 23.25 6.72 0.69
N ALA A 266 23.33 6.49 -0.63
CA ALA A 266 22.16 6.13 -1.45
C ALA A 266 22.34 4.71 -2.02
N VAL A 267 21.26 3.92 -2.04
CA VAL A 267 21.25 2.56 -2.62
C VAL A 267 20.17 2.46 -3.67
N GLU A 268 20.55 2.10 -4.89
CA GLU A 268 19.65 1.71 -5.96
C GLU A 268 19.57 0.18 -6.01
N VAL A 269 18.36 -0.37 -6.12
CA VAL A 269 18.13 -1.82 -6.10
C VAL A 269 17.54 -2.28 -7.43
N LYS A 270 18.28 -3.15 -8.15
CA LYS A 270 17.84 -3.73 -9.42
C LYS A 270 17.83 -5.25 -9.32
N GLU A 271 16.66 -5.86 -9.51
CA GLU A 271 16.51 -7.32 -9.69
C GLU A 271 16.92 -7.80 -11.11
N ARG A 272 17.53 -6.91 -11.91
CA ARG A 272 18.03 -7.17 -13.26
C ARG A 272 19.45 -6.64 -13.40
N THR A 273 20.13 -7.07 -14.47
CA THR A 273 21.44 -6.50 -14.83
C THR A 273 21.35 -4.99 -15.02
N LEU A 274 22.32 -4.30 -14.45
CA LEU A 274 22.47 -2.85 -14.50
C LEU A 274 22.92 -2.38 -15.89
N THR A 275 22.39 -1.24 -16.32
CA THR A 275 22.86 -0.52 -17.51
C THR A 275 23.50 0.82 -17.13
N LEU A 276 24.31 1.39 -18.02
CA LEU A 276 24.93 2.70 -17.83
C LEU A 276 23.89 3.81 -17.67
N THR A 277 22.75 3.70 -18.37
CA THR A 277 21.64 4.65 -18.23
C THR A 277 21.05 4.64 -16.82
N ASP A 278 20.91 3.46 -16.20
CA ASP A 278 20.45 3.35 -14.81
C ASP A 278 21.41 4.10 -13.87
N VAL A 279 22.72 3.97 -14.11
CA VAL A 279 23.77 4.59 -13.30
C VAL A 279 23.78 6.11 -13.41
N GLU A 280 23.69 6.66 -14.63
CA GLU A 280 23.72 8.11 -14.84
C GLU A 280 22.54 8.83 -14.20
N GLY A 281 21.35 8.22 -14.24
CA GLY A 281 20.14 8.78 -13.63
C GLY A 281 20.34 9.04 -12.13
N THR A 282 20.77 8.01 -11.40
CA THR A 282 21.00 8.08 -9.95
C THR A 282 22.21 8.97 -9.61
N LEU A 283 23.31 8.91 -10.38
CA LEU A 283 24.48 9.77 -10.16
C LEU A 283 24.13 11.26 -10.24
N ARG A 284 23.34 11.65 -11.24
CA ARG A 284 22.88 13.04 -11.41
C ARG A 284 22.04 13.50 -10.22
N LYS A 285 21.06 12.69 -9.80
CA LYS A 285 20.21 12.99 -8.62
C LYS A 285 21.06 13.13 -7.35
N CYS A 286 21.99 12.19 -7.12
CA CYS A 286 22.89 12.21 -5.97
C CYS A 286 23.82 13.44 -5.96
N ARG A 287 24.32 13.85 -7.14
CA ARG A 287 25.18 15.04 -7.25
C ARG A 287 24.44 16.31 -6.85
N GLN A 288 23.19 16.48 -7.30
CA GLN A 288 22.34 17.62 -6.92
C GLN A 288 22.13 17.69 -5.40
N ARG A 289 22.05 16.53 -4.73
CA ARG A 289 21.88 16.42 -3.28
C ARG A 289 23.18 16.27 -2.48
N LYS A 290 24.35 16.38 -3.15
CA LYS A 290 25.69 16.25 -2.55
C LYS A 290 25.89 14.94 -1.79
N ILE A 291 25.30 13.85 -2.28
CA ILE A 291 25.49 12.50 -1.76
C ILE A 291 26.75 11.92 -2.39
N LYS A 292 27.67 11.44 -1.55
CA LYS A 292 29.00 10.96 -1.97
C LYS A 292 29.01 9.47 -2.25
N ASP A 293 28.44 8.66 -1.36
CA ASP A 293 28.50 7.22 -1.44
C ASP A 293 27.24 6.64 -2.07
N ILE A 294 27.40 5.95 -3.19
CA ILE A 294 26.31 5.48 -4.04
C ILE A 294 26.51 4.01 -4.35
N PHE A 295 25.51 3.22 -4.01
CA PHE A 295 25.52 1.77 -4.04
C PHE A 295 24.47 1.28 -5.05
N PHE A 296 24.84 0.30 -5.87
CA PHE A 296 23.92 -0.40 -6.77
C PHE A 296 23.91 -1.89 -6.41
N ALA A 297 22.80 -2.35 -5.84
CA ALA A 297 22.54 -3.76 -5.60
C ALA A 297 21.93 -4.38 -6.87
N THR A 298 22.68 -5.25 -7.53
CA THR A 298 22.30 -5.85 -8.82
C THR A 298 22.95 -7.22 -9.01
N PRO A 299 22.31 -8.18 -9.69
CA PRO A 299 22.95 -9.46 -10.02
C PRO A 299 24.15 -9.33 -10.97
N GLY A 300 24.35 -8.14 -11.57
CA GLY A 300 25.53 -7.87 -12.39
C GLY A 300 25.31 -6.73 -13.37
N VAL A 301 26.27 -6.56 -14.27
CA VAL A 301 26.29 -5.48 -15.26
C VAL A 301 26.12 -6.09 -16.65
N ARG A 302 25.40 -5.39 -17.55
CA ARG A 302 25.28 -5.81 -18.94
C ARG A 302 26.67 -5.96 -19.58
N GLY A 303 26.92 -7.12 -20.20
CA GLY A 303 28.29 -7.53 -20.57
C GLY A 303 29.03 -6.54 -21.48
N ASP A 304 28.32 -5.93 -22.43
CA ASP A 304 28.81 -4.93 -23.37
C ASP A 304 29.09 -3.55 -22.73
N GLU A 305 28.55 -3.28 -21.53
CA GLU A 305 28.72 -2.00 -20.84
C GLU A 305 29.71 -2.07 -19.66
N LYS A 306 30.31 -3.23 -19.37
CA LYS A 306 31.23 -3.40 -18.24
C LYS A 306 32.41 -2.43 -18.25
N ALA A 307 33.12 -2.34 -19.38
CA ALA A 307 34.27 -1.44 -19.50
C ALA A 307 33.87 0.04 -19.38
N ALA A 308 32.73 0.41 -19.98
CA ALA A 308 32.20 1.77 -19.87
C ALA A 308 31.80 2.13 -18.43
N LEU A 309 31.24 1.17 -17.69
CA LEU A 309 30.92 1.36 -16.28
C LEU A 309 32.17 1.51 -15.42
N GLU A 310 33.22 0.72 -15.64
CA GLU A 310 34.51 0.83 -14.93
C GLU A 310 35.15 2.21 -15.15
N GLU A 311 35.16 2.69 -16.39
CA GLU A 311 35.59 4.05 -16.70
C GLU A 311 34.72 5.07 -15.96
N ARG A 312 33.40 4.87 -15.96
CA ARG A 312 32.46 5.78 -15.32
C ARG A 312 32.60 5.83 -13.80
N ILE A 313 32.91 4.72 -13.14
CA ILE A 313 33.25 4.63 -11.71
C ILE A 313 34.50 5.48 -11.42
N THR A 314 35.53 5.34 -12.25
CA THR A 314 36.78 6.11 -12.12
C THR A 314 36.52 7.61 -12.26
N GLN A 315 35.72 8.01 -13.25
CA GLN A 315 35.32 9.41 -13.45
C GLN A 315 34.44 9.93 -12.30
N ALA A 316 33.53 9.11 -11.76
CA ALA A 316 32.71 9.48 -10.60
C ALA A 316 33.60 9.79 -9.38
N PHE A 317 34.60 8.94 -9.13
CA PHE A 317 35.55 9.09 -8.03
C PHE A 317 36.36 10.39 -8.17
N ALA A 318 36.91 10.65 -9.36
CA ALA A 318 37.61 11.91 -9.65
C ALA A 318 36.70 13.15 -9.45
N GLY A 319 35.39 12.99 -9.69
CA GLY A 319 34.36 14.00 -9.44
C GLY A 319 33.86 14.08 -7.98
N GLY A 320 34.42 13.30 -7.06
CA GLY A 320 34.08 13.32 -5.63
C GLY A 320 32.88 12.46 -5.20
N GLN A 321 32.45 11.50 -6.02
CA GLN A 321 31.40 10.52 -5.70
C GLN A 321 31.97 9.10 -5.77
N ASN A 322 31.74 8.29 -4.74
CA ASN A 322 32.09 6.88 -4.73
C ASN A 322 30.93 6.06 -5.28
N LEU A 323 31.22 5.21 -6.26
CA LEU A 323 30.24 4.35 -6.91
C LEU A 323 30.61 2.88 -6.66
N TYR A 324 29.69 2.13 -6.05
CA TYR A 324 29.85 0.72 -5.73
C TYR A 324 28.76 -0.10 -6.42
N VAL A 325 29.13 -1.20 -7.06
CA VAL A 325 28.21 -2.14 -7.70
C VAL A 325 28.47 -3.53 -7.13
N PHE A 326 27.42 -4.18 -6.62
CA PHE A 326 27.58 -5.46 -5.91
C PHE A 326 26.35 -6.35 -6.10
N ASP A 327 26.59 -7.66 -6.03
CA ASP A 327 25.52 -8.65 -5.86
C ASP A 327 25.06 -8.68 -4.40
N PHE A 328 23.73 -8.68 -4.21
CA PHE A 328 23.13 -8.65 -2.88
C PHE A 328 23.61 -9.81 -1.98
N PHE A 329 23.74 -11.03 -2.51
CA PHE A 329 24.11 -12.19 -1.70
C PHE A 329 25.59 -12.18 -1.34
N ASP A 330 26.47 -11.75 -2.24
CA ASP A 330 27.90 -11.64 -1.96
C ASP A 330 28.18 -10.59 -0.86
N PHE A 331 27.52 -9.43 -0.97
CA PHE A 331 27.64 -8.38 0.04
C PHE A 331 26.99 -8.80 1.37
N SER A 332 25.78 -9.36 1.33
CA SER A 332 25.09 -9.87 2.52
C SER A 332 25.91 -10.94 3.24
N ARG A 333 26.51 -11.88 2.51
CA ARG A 333 27.37 -12.93 3.10
C ARG A 333 28.50 -12.30 3.91
N SER A 334 29.20 -11.32 3.33
CA SER A 334 30.33 -10.65 3.95
C SER A 334 29.91 -9.88 5.21
N VAL A 335 28.86 -9.08 5.11
CA VAL A 335 28.32 -8.26 6.22
C VAL A 335 27.79 -9.12 7.36
N LEU A 336 26.97 -10.12 7.04
CA LEU A 336 26.32 -11.00 8.01
C LEU A 336 27.31 -11.98 8.68
N ALA A 337 28.41 -12.31 8.00
CA ALA A 337 29.53 -13.03 8.61
C ALA A 337 30.27 -12.14 9.60
N LEU A 338 30.58 -10.90 9.21
CA LEU A 338 31.34 -9.95 10.03
C LEU A 338 30.60 -9.57 11.32
N GLY A 339 29.30 -9.26 11.25
CA GLY A 339 28.51 -8.88 12.42
C GLY A 339 28.02 -10.05 13.28
N GLY A 340 28.34 -11.30 12.91
CA GLY A 340 27.99 -12.48 13.69
C GLY A 340 26.48 -12.76 13.78
N GLU A 341 26.08 -13.54 14.79
CA GLU A 341 24.67 -13.91 14.99
C GLU A 341 23.73 -12.72 15.26
N PRO A 342 24.11 -11.70 16.03
CA PRO A 342 23.23 -10.56 16.30
C PRO A 342 22.75 -9.82 15.05
N ILE A 343 23.64 -9.53 14.09
CA ILE A 343 23.24 -8.84 12.86
C ILE A 343 22.33 -9.70 11.99
N ARG A 344 22.49 -11.04 12.00
CA ARG A 344 21.63 -11.96 11.25
C ARG A 344 20.21 -11.97 11.78
N ILE A 345 20.05 -11.98 13.10
CA ILE A 345 18.74 -11.86 13.75
C ILE A 345 18.10 -10.52 13.40
N THR A 346 18.85 -9.42 13.53
CA THR A 346 18.36 -8.09 13.14
C THR A 346 17.97 -8.02 11.67
N PHE A 347 18.76 -8.58 10.76
CA PHE A 347 18.44 -8.63 9.34
C PHE A 347 17.09 -9.32 9.10
N VAL A 348 16.92 -10.55 9.62
CA VAL A 348 15.68 -11.33 9.44
C VAL A 348 14.47 -10.62 10.02
N GLN A 349 14.60 -10.02 11.20
CA GLN A 349 13.55 -9.22 11.81
C GLN A 349 13.21 -8.00 10.95
N LYS A 350 14.22 -7.28 10.47
CA LYS A 350 14.06 -6.08 9.66
C LYS A 350 13.39 -6.36 8.33
N VAL A 351 13.56 -7.55 7.74
CA VAL A 351 12.80 -7.92 6.53
C VAL A 351 11.29 -7.86 6.81
N GLY A 352 10.82 -8.45 7.91
CA GLY A 352 9.41 -8.38 8.31
C GLY A 352 8.92 -6.95 8.54
N GLU A 353 9.72 -6.16 9.27
CA GLU A 353 9.41 -4.75 9.54
C GLU A 353 9.34 -3.90 8.26
N HIS A 354 10.23 -4.13 7.28
CA HIS A 354 10.19 -3.45 5.98
C HIS A 354 8.94 -3.80 5.19
N LEU A 355 8.52 -5.07 5.20
CA LEU A 355 7.32 -5.50 4.50
C LEU A 355 6.04 -4.87 5.10
N ASP A 356 6.01 -4.69 6.43
CA ASP A 356 4.88 -4.07 7.12
C ASP A 356 4.87 -2.55 6.96
N LEU A 357 6.00 -1.87 7.25
CA LEU A 357 6.10 -0.41 7.22
C LEU A 357 5.76 0.18 5.86
N TRP A 358 6.17 -0.50 4.79
CA TRP A 358 5.96 -0.04 3.42
C TRP A 358 4.68 -0.60 2.79
N ASN A 359 3.84 -1.25 3.60
CA ASN A 359 2.57 -1.87 3.22
C ASN A 359 2.69 -2.72 1.94
N THR A 360 3.75 -3.53 1.89
CA THR A 360 3.99 -4.51 0.83
C THR A 360 2.77 -5.44 0.71
N GLN A 361 2.51 -5.95 -0.50
CA GLN A 361 1.32 -6.76 -0.72
C GLN A 361 1.23 -7.93 0.28
N PRO A 362 0.02 -8.29 0.77
CA PRO A 362 -0.12 -9.27 1.84
C PRO A 362 0.43 -10.66 1.46
N ALA A 363 0.40 -11.00 0.18
CA ALA A 363 0.98 -12.24 -0.34
C ALA A 363 2.50 -12.34 -0.07
N HIS A 364 3.24 -11.22 -0.18
CA HIS A 364 4.68 -11.19 0.08
C HIS A 364 4.98 -11.27 1.59
N ARG A 365 4.19 -10.60 2.43
CA ARG A 365 4.27 -10.73 3.89
C ARG A 365 4.00 -12.16 4.35
N GLN A 366 2.95 -12.79 3.80
CA GLN A 366 2.62 -14.18 4.07
C GLN A 366 3.71 -15.15 3.61
N ALA A 367 4.34 -14.88 2.46
CA ALA A 367 5.45 -15.69 1.96
C ALA A 367 6.66 -15.62 2.91
N TRP A 368 7.05 -14.42 3.37
CA TRP A 368 8.12 -14.28 4.35
C TRP A 368 7.80 -14.99 5.66
N LYS A 369 6.58 -14.83 6.18
CA LYS A 369 6.11 -15.53 7.38
C LYS A 369 6.24 -17.05 7.24
N LYS A 370 5.76 -17.62 6.13
CA LYS A 370 5.85 -19.07 5.88
C LYS A 370 7.30 -19.58 5.83
N LEU A 371 8.21 -18.80 5.24
CA LEU A 371 9.62 -19.16 5.22
C LEU A 371 10.21 -19.22 6.64
N LEU A 372 9.85 -18.27 7.50
CA LEU A 372 10.28 -18.29 8.90
C LEU A 372 9.65 -19.42 9.72
N GLU A 373 8.38 -19.76 9.47
CA GLU A 373 7.70 -20.90 10.10
C GLU A 373 8.32 -22.25 9.71
N SER A 374 9.11 -22.31 8.63
CA SER A 374 9.78 -23.53 8.15
C SER A 374 11.18 -23.76 8.71
N LEU A 375 11.69 -22.84 9.55
CA LEU A 375 13.04 -22.90 10.13
C LEU A 375 13.18 -23.89 11.28
#